data_AF-A0A6N8HJD5-F1
#
_entry.id   AF-A0A6N8HJD5-F1
#
_cell.length_a   1.000
_cell.length_b   1.000
_cell.length_c   1.000
_cell.angle_alpha   90.00
_cell.angle_beta   90.00
_cell.angle_gamma   90.00
#
_symmetry.space_group_name_H-M   'P 1'
#
loop_
_entity.id
_entity.type
_entity.pdbx_description
1 polymer ?
#
loop_
_entity_poly.entity_id
_entity_poly.type
_entity_poly.pdbx_seq_one_letter_code
_entity_poly.pdbx_strand_id
1 'polypeptide(L)'
;MFFSRQEDFAILAAATERIFPKDETGPGAIELEVPYFIDKQLAGYWGLNGKSYMKSPFYLNLQTHEYQHKNPDQDKSGPNTDTQAPTPIPRHQSRLNRGEIFMQGIRRIDEVSRKRHDKKFVDLEGTEQDEILQAFESGEVKMNGVASVTFFSLLKQTTIEGAYADPVYGGNKHMLGWKMKEYPGPRMGYTNEIEEESFIKKKQLSLRDYQS
;
A
#
# COMPACT_ATOMS: atom_id res chain seq x y z
N MET A 1 -10.45 -1.90 15.00
CA MET A 1 -11.06 -1.86 13.66
C MET A 1 -11.21 -0.40 13.28
N PHE A 2 -10.79 0.00 12.08
CA PHE A 2 -10.80 1.39 11.62
C PHE A 2 -12.08 1.70 10.84
N PHE A 3 -12.41 0.87 9.85
CA PHE A 3 -13.64 1.01 9.07
C PHE A 3 -14.83 0.47 9.86
N SER A 4 -15.72 1.37 10.27
CA SER A 4 -16.98 1.01 10.93
C SER A 4 -18.11 0.68 9.95
N ARG A 5 -18.03 1.21 8.71
CA ARG A 5 -19.01 0.95 7.65
C ARG A 5 -18.56 -0.24 6.82
N GLN A 6 -19.43 -1.24 6.72
CA GLN A 6 -19.19 -2.41 5.88
C GLN A 6 -18.96 -2.03 4.40
N GLU A 7 -19.67 -1.02 3.90
CA GLU A 7 -19.49 -0.53 2.53
C GLU A 7 -18.07 0.01 2.29
N ASP A 8 -17.55 0.82 3.22
CA ASP A 8 -16.20 1.39 3.10
C ASP A 8 -15.15 0.25 3.11
N PHE A 9 -15.32 -0.78 3.96
CA PHE A 9 -14.43 -1.95 3.98
C PHE A 9 -14.54 -2.82 2.72
N ALA A 10 -15.75 -2.99 2.17
CA ALA A 10 -15.96 -3.76 0.95
C ALA A 10 -15.30 -3.11 -0.27
N ILE A 11 -15.35 -1.77 -0.36
CA ILE A 11 -14.64 -1.01 -1.40
C ILE A 11 -13.14 -1.16 -1.26
N LEU A 12 -12.60 -1.09 -0.03
CA LEU A 12 -11.19 -1.37 0.23
C LEU A 12 -10.80 -2.75 -0.27
N ALA A 13 -11.58 -3.78 0.09
CA ALA A 13 -11.30 -5.16 -0.31
C ALA A 13 -11.29 -5.32 -1.84
N ALA A 14 -12.32 -4.80 -2.53
CA ALA A 14 -12.39 -4.83 -3.99
C ALA A 14 -11.20 -4.09 -4.63
N ALA A 15 -10.86 -2.90 -4.14
CA ALA A 15 -9.76 -2.11 -4.68
C ALA A 15 -8.40 -2.81 -4.49
N THR A 16 -8.16 -3.42 -3.32
CA THR A 16 -6.93 -4.19 -3.09
C THR A 16 -6.85 -5.44 -3.97
N GLU A 17 -7.98 -6.10 -4.23
CA GLU A 17 -8.03 -7.28 -5.12
C GLU A 17 -7.74 -6.89 -6.57
N ARG A 18 -8.12 -5.69 -7.02
CA ARG A 18 -7.70 -5.19 -8.34
C ARG A 18 -6.21 -4.88 -8.41
N ILE A 19 -5.61 -4.41 -7.32
CA ILE A 19 -4.16 -4.11 -7.26
C ILE A 19 -3.32 -5.39 -7.17
N PHE A 20 -3.79 -6.39 -6.43
CA PHE A 20 -3.12 -7.68 -6.27
C PHE A 20 -4.14 -8.81 -6.46
N PRO A 21 -4.48 -9.13 -7.72
CA PRO A 21 -5.52 -10.10 -8.04
C PRO A 21 -5.05 -11.53 -7.82
N LYS A 22 -5.99 -12.40 -7.45
CA LYS A 22 -5.78 -13.84 -7.55
C LYS A 22 -5.55 -14.26 -9.01
N ASP A 23 -4.54 -15.09 -9.23
CA ASP A 23 -4.25 -15.69 -10.53
C ASP A 23 -3.87 -17.17 -10.38
N GLU A 24 -3.43 -17.80 -11.47
CA GLU A 24 -3.01 -19.21 -11.47
C GLU A 24 -1.73 -19.44 -10.64
N THR A 25 -0.96 -18.39 -10.40
CA THR A 25 0.35 -18.45 -9.76
C THR A 25 0.29 -18.19 -8.25
N GLY A 26 -0.79 -17.57 -7.75
CA GLY A 26 -0.88 -17.22 -6.36
C GLY A 26 -2.23 -16.70 -5.86
N PRO A 27 -2.34 -16.53 -4.53
CA PRO A 27 -3.53 -15.98 -3.89
C PRO A 27 -3.67 -14.48 -4.18
N GLY A 28 -4.91 -13.99 -4.17
CA GLY A 28 -5.20 -12.55 -4.25
C GLY A 28 -5.11 -11.83 -2.91
N ALA A 29 -5.25 -10.50 -2.94
CA ALA A 29 -5.23 -9.63 -1.76
C ALA A 29 -6.23 -10.07 -0.68
N ILE A 30 -7.45 -10.45 -1.07
CA ILE A 30 -8.50 -10.89 -0.15
C ILE A 30 -8.13 -12.20 0.53
N GLU A 31 -7.63 -13.18 -0.23
CA GLU A 31 -7.20 -14.48 0.31
C GLU A 31 -6.00 -14.33 1.27
N LEU A 32 -5.13 -13.36 0.98
CA LEU A 32 -4.00 -12.97 1.83
C LEU A 32 -4.41 -12.13 3.07
N GLU A 33 -5.68 -11.78 3.22
CA GLU A 33 -6.19 -10.89 4.29
C GLU A 33 -5.58 -9.48 4.29
N VAL A 34 -5.14 -8.99 3.11
CA VAL A 34 -4.61 -7.63 2.94
C VAL A 34 -5.57 -6.54 3.41
N PRO A 35 -6.89 -6.60 3.16
CA PRO A 35 -7.81 -5.58 3.67
C PRO A 35 -7.81 -5.47 5.20
N TYR A 36 -7.65 -6.59 5.90
CA TYR A 36 -7.58 -6.63 7.36
C TYR A 36 -6.24 -6.09 7.89
N PHE A 37 -5.13 -6.37 7.19
CA PHE A 37 -3.86 -5.72 7.46
C PHE A 37 -4.00 -4.20 7.41
N ILE A 38 -4.57 -3.66 6.32
CA ILE A 38 -4.75 -2.22 6.14
C ILE A 38 -5.66 -1.64 7.23
N ASP A 39 -6.81 -2.25 7.52
CA ASP A 39 -7.71 -1.80 8.59
C ASP A 39 -6.98 -1.72 9.94
N LYS A 40 -6.17 -2.73 10.27
CA LYS A 40 -5.39 -2.76 11.51
C LYS A 40 -4.30 -1.68 11.54
N GLN A 41 -3.59 -1.44 10.42
CA GLN A 41 -2.59 -0.37 10.34
C GLN A 41 -3.23 1.01 10.50
N LEU A 42 -4.41 1.22 9.89
CA LEU A 42 -5.15 2.48 9.99
C LEU A 42 -5.71 2.72 11.39
N ALA A 43 -6.10 1.67 12.10
CA ALA A 43 -6.53 1.75 13.50
C ALA A 43 -5.37 2.04 14.47
N GLY A 44 -4.13 1.86 14.04
CA GLY A 44 -2.93 2.03 14.87
C GLY A 44 -2.28 3.41 14.75
N TYR A 45 -1.11 3.56 15.40
CA TYR A 45 -0.28 4.77 15.34
C TYR A 45 0.15 5.14 13.90
N TRP A 46 0.25 4.15 13.01
CA TRP A 46 0.59 4.39 11.62
C TRP A 46 -0.50 5.19 10.90
N GLY A 47 -1.77 4.79 11.04
CA GLY A 47 -2.92 5.50 10.48
C GLY A 47 -3.10 6.93 11.01
N LEU A 48 -2.85 7.12 12.32
CA LEU A 48 -2.90 8.42 12.98
C LEU A 48 -1.69 9.31 12.71
N ASN A 49 -0.70 8.82 11.94
CA ASN A 49 0.58 9.50 11.74
C ASN A 49 1.29 9.86 13.07
N GLY A 50 1.08 9.09 14.14
CA GLY A 50 1.49 9.46 15.50
C GLY A 50 2.99 9.60 15.74
N LYS A 51 3.83 9.07 14.82
CA LYS A 51 5.30 9.22 14.84
C LYS A 51 5.82 10.19 13.78
N SER A 52 4.94 10.74 12.93
CA SER A 52 5.32 11.65 11.84
C SER A 52 5.22 13.10 12.30
N TYR A 53 6.16 13.94 11.86
CA TYR A 53 6.04 15.39 12.05
C TYR A 53 4.92 15.93 11.14
N MET A 54 3.84 16.41 11.75
CA MET A 54 2.64 16.90 11.08
C MET A 54 2.43 18.42 11.30
N LYS A 55 3.51 19.21 11.41
CA LYS A 55 3.39 20.67 11.49
C LYS A 55 3.77 21.33 10.15
N SER A 56 3.17 22.50 9.92
CA SER A 56 3.35 23.38 8.75
C SER A 56 4.83 23.71 8.44
N PRO A 57 5.20 24.12 7.21
CA PRO A 57 4.33 24.50 6.09
C PRO A 57 3.86 23.29 5.26
N PHE A 58 2.56 23.20 5.00
CA PHE A 58 2.00 22.27 4.02
C PHE A 58 1.80 22.99 2.69
N TYR A 59 2.33 22.45 1.59
CA TYR A 59 2.04 23.01 0.26
C TYR A 59 0.59 22.70 -0.11
N LEU A 60 -0.25 23.75 -0.14
CA LEU A 60 -1.63 23.68 -0.62
C LEU A 60 -1.61 23.95 -2.14
N ASN A 61 -2.29 23.11 -2.95
CA ASN A 61 -2.70 23.31 -4.35
C ASN A 61 -1.98 22.51 -5.48
N LEU A 62 -2.62 22.52 -6.65
CA LEU A 62 -2.32 21.82 -7.91
C LEU A 62 -0.90 22.01 -8.46
N GLN A 63 -0.12 22.97 -7.95
CA GLN A 63 1.29 23.13 -8.31
C GLN A 63 2.19 22.05 -7.70
N THR A 64 1.70 21.29 -6.70
CA THR A 64 2.44 20.18 -6.06
C THR A 64 2.67 18.97 -6.97
N HIS A 65 1.85 18.75 -8.00
CA HIS A 65 2.10 17.71 -9.01
C HIS A 65 3.47 17.91 -9.68
N GLU A 66 3.85 19.15 -9.97
CA GLU A 66 5.12 19.43 -10.63
C GLU A 66 6.33 19.26 -9.71
N TYR A 67 6.20 19.48 -8.40
CA TYR A 67 7.33 19.38 -7.47
C TYR A 67 7.57 17.97 -6.93
N GLN A 68 6.51 17.17 -6.76
CA GLN A 68 6.64 15.79 -6.24
C GLN A 68 7.07 14.78 -7.32
N HIS A 69 6.89 15.12 -8.60
CA HIS A 69 7.27 14.28 -9.75
C HIS A 69 8.47 14.85 -10.54
N LYS A 70 9.13 15.90 -10.06
CA LYS A 70 10.36 16.40 -10.69
C LYS A 70 11.47 15.35 -10.53
N ASN A 71 12.06 14.98 -11.66
CA ASN A 71 13.22 14.11 -11.77
C ASN A 71 14.35 14.65 -10.86
N PRO A 72 15.10 13.80 -10.12
CA PRO A 72 16.16 14.25 -9.21
C PRO A 72 17.38 14.88 -9.90
N ASP A 73 17.38 14.98 -11.23
CA ASP A 73 18.49 15.50 -12.02
C ASP A 73 18.68 17.03 -11.92
N GLN A 74 18.06 17.70 -10.94
CA GLN A 74 18.38 19.08 -10.63
C GLN A 74 19.60 19.18 -9.72
N ASP A 75 20.73 19.47 -10.37
CA ASP A 75 21.97 20.08 -9.87
C ASP A 75 22.63 19.41 -8.66
N LYS A 76 23.55 18.49 -8.95
CA LYS A 76 24.41 17.78 -7.98
C LYS A 76 25.62 18.62 -7.51
N SER A 77 25.55 19.95 -7.56
CA SER A 77 26.65 20.85 -7.21
C SER A 77 26.72 21.16 -5.71
N GLY A 78 26.74 20.12 -4.87
CA GLY A 78 26.97 20.22 -3.43
C GLY A 78 28.14 19.32 -3.00
N PRO A 79 28.90 19.67 -1.95
CA PRO A 79 30.11 18.94 -1.55
C PRO A 79 29.89 17.51 -1.01
N ASN A 80 28.67 16.95 -1.04
CA ASN A 80 28.31 15.65 -0.44
C ASN A 80 27.40 14.76 -1.32
N THR A 81 27.42 14.89 -2.66
CA THR A 81 26.37 14.29 -3.52
C THR A 81 26.64 12.85 -4.02
N ASP A 82 27.75 12.21 -3.64
CA ASP A 82 28.18 10.95 -4.27
C ASP A 82 27.74 9.65 -3.58
N THR A 83 26.90 9.68 -2.52
CA THR A 83 26.50 8.43 -1.83
C THR A 83 25.04 8.30 -1.41
N GLN A 84 24.14 9.17 -1.86
CA GLN A 84 22.70 8.94 -1.69
C GLN A 84 22.08 8.62 -3.04
N ALA A 85 21.81 7.33 -3.29
CA ALA A 85 20.83 6.96 -4.30
C ALA A 85 19.53 7.72 -3.94
N PRO A 86 19.00 8.61 -4.81
CA PRO A 86 17.78 9.31 -4.52
C PRO A 86 16.69 8.25 -4.52
N THR A 87 16.32 7.77 -3.33
CA THR A 87 15.03 7.12 -3.19
C THR A 87 14.04 8.25 -3.34
N PRO A 88 13.23 8.31 -4.41
CA PRO A 88 12.18 9.31 -4.49
C PRO A 88 11.17 8.87 -3.44
N ILE A 89 11.36 9.31 -2.20
CA ILE A 89 10.33 9.25 -1.18
C ILE A 89 9.52 10.50 -1.46
N PRO A 90 8.33 10.39 -2.09
CA PRO A 90 7.54 11.58 -2.34
C PRO A 90 7.24 12.19 -0.97
N ARG A 91 7.71 13.42 -0.72
CA ARG A 91 7.44 14.12 0.53
C ARG A 91 5.99 14.60 0.50
N HIS A 92 5.09 13.71 0.91
CA HIS A 92 3.66 13.99 1.00
C HIS A 92 3.38 14.91 2.19
N GLN A 93 3.37 16.22 1.95
CA GLN A 93 2.90 17.20 2.92
C GLN A 93 1.39 17.42 2.76
N SER A 94 0.58 16.47 3.24
CA SER A 94 -0.84 16.70 3.48
C SER A 94 -1.08 17.06 4.94
N ARG A 95 -2.10 17.87 5.20
CA ARG A 95 -2.63 18.10 6.55
C ARG A 95 -3.37 16.88 7.10
N LEU A 96 -3.80 15.99 6.20
CA LEU A 96 -4.53 14.78 6.54
C LEU A 96 -3.57 13.70 7.04
N ASN A 97 -3.99 12.98 8.08
CA ASN A 97 -3.32 11.73 8.46
C ASN A 97 -3.67 10.60 7.48
N ARG A 98 -2.95 9.48 7.53
CA ARG A 98 -3.16 8.35 6.61
C ARG A 98 -4.58 7.78 6.71
N GLY A 99 -5.14 7.69 7.92
CA GLY A 99 -6.53 7.32 8.16
C GLY A 99 -7.51 8.19 7.37
N GLU A 100 -7.38 9.50 7.48
CA GLU A 100 -8.22 10.48 6.78
C GLU A 100 -8.08 10.37 5.25
N ILE A 101 -6.85 10.20 4.75
CA ILE A 101 -6.59 9.98 3.31
C ILE A 101 -7.33 8.72 2.82
N PHE A 102 -7.25 7.61 3.56
CA PHE A 102 -7.96 6.37 3.21
C PHE A 102 -9.48 6.54 3.25
N MET A 103 -10.02 7.11 4.32
CA MET A 103 -11.47 7.33 4.43
C MET A 103 -12.00 8.17 3.28
N GLN A 104 -11.29 9.23 2.93
CA GLN A 104 -11.67 10.09 1.83
C GLN A 104 -11.53 9.39 0.48
N GLY A 105 -10.42 8.70 0.23
CA GLY A 105 -10.16 8.03 -1.03
C GLY A 105 -11.13 6.89 -1.31
N ILE A 106 -11.40 6.05 -0.32
CA ILE A 106 -12.35 4.94 -0.42
C ILE A 106 -13.76 5.43 -0.74
N ARG A 107 -14.24 6.47 -0.05
CA ARG A 107 -15.56 7.06 -0.36
C ARG A 107 -15.58 7.71 -1.73
N ARG A 108 -14.47 8.37 -2.11
CA ARG A 108 -14.33 8.99 -3.43
C ARG A 108 -14.37 7.96 -4.55
N ILE A 109 -13.84 6.75 -4.35
CA ILE A 109 -13.93 5.66 -5.32
C ILE A 109 -15.40 5.34 -5.61
N ASP A 110 -16.23 5.16 -4.57
CA ASP A 110 -17.66 4.86 -4.75
C ASP A 110 -18.44 6.02 -5.38
N GLU A 111 -18.11 7.26 -5.01
CA GLU A 111 -18.69 8.45 -5.65
C GLU A 111 -18.39 8.52 -7.15
N VAL A 112 -17.13 8.26 -7.55
CA VAL A 112 -16.71 8.27 -8.96
C VAL A 112 -17.38 7.12 -9.72
N SER A 113 -17.47 5.95 -9.10
CA SER A 113 -18.21 4.80 -9.64
C SER A 113 -19.64 5.15 -9.97
N ARG A 114 -20.40 5.67 -9.00
CA ARG A 114 -21.80 6.05 -9.20
C ARG A 114 -21.95 7.13 -10.26
N LYS A 115 -21.02 8.09 -10.31
CA LYS A 115 -21.08 9.17 -11.29
C LYS A 115 -20.82 8.68 -12.72
N ARG A 116 -19.90 7.73 -12.91
CA ARG A 116 -19.49 7.25 -14.25
C ARG A 116 -20.36 6.09 -14.75
N HIS A 117 -20.84 5.22 -13.86
CA HIS A 117 -21.47 3.95 -14.21
C HIS A 117 -22.85 3.72 -13.54
N ASP A 118 -23.34 4.66 -12.73
CA ASP A 118 -24.61 4.54 -11.96
C ASP A 118 -24.69 3.29 -11.05
N LYS A 119 -23.53 2.76 -10.65
CA LYS A 119 -23.40 1.58 -9.79
C LYS A 119 -22.43 1.85 -8.65
N LYS A 120 -22.54 1.08 -7.56
CA LYS A 120 -21.51 1.08 -6.50
C LYS A 120 -20.23 0.47 -7.05
N PHE A 121 -19.08 0.86 -6.52
CA PHE A 121 -17.79 0.36 -7.01
C PHE A 121 -17.69 -1.17 -6.93
N VAL A 122 -18.21 -1.76 -5.85
CA VAL A 122 -18.22 -3.22 -5.63
C VAL A 122 -19.16 -3.97 -6.58
N ASP A 123 -20.08 -3.28 -7.25
CA ASP A 123 -21.04 -3.85 -8.20
C ASP A 123 -20.59 -3.68 -9.67
N LEU A 124 -19.40 -3.11 -9.88
CA LEU A 124 -18.80 -2.93 -11.20
C LEU A 124 -18.08 -4.18 -11.70
N GLU A 125 -17.97 -4.29 -13.02
CA GLU A 125 -17.08 -5.27 -13.64
C GLU A 125 -15.61 -4.93 -13.36
N GLY A 126 -14.73 -5.95 -13.35
CA GLY A 126 -13.32 -5.77 -12.99
C GLY A 126 -12.59 -4.71 -13.84
N THR A 127 -12.93 -4.62 -15.13
CA THR A 127 -12.36 -3.60 -16.03
C THR A 127 -12.84 -2.19 -15.70
N GLU A 128 -14.12 -2.02 -15.34
CA GLU A 128 -14.66 -0.73 -14.90
C GLU A 128 -14.05 -0.30 -13.56
N GLN A 129 -13.79 -1.25 -12.66
CA GLN A 129 -13.06 -0.99 -11.42
C GLN A 129 -11.64 -0.51 -11.71
N ASP A 130 -10.94 -1.14 -12.65
CA ASP A 130 -9.59 -0.76 -13.05
C ASP A 130 -9.54 0.65 -13.65
N GLU A 131 -10.48 1.01 -14.52
CA GLU A 131 -10.59 2.34 -15.11
C GLU A 131 -10.74 3.43 -14.05
N ILE A 132 -11.53 3.18 -13.01
CA ILE A 132 -11.67 4.11 -11.89
C ILE A 132 -10.35 4.21 -11.13
N LEU A 133 -9.71 3.10 -10.79
CA LEU A 133 -8.44 3.10 -10.06
C LEU A 133 -7.32 3.81 -10.84
N GLN A 134 -7.25 3.61 -12.16
CA GLN A 134 -6.34 4.32 -13.06
C GLN A 134 -6.60 5.83 -13.09
N ALA A 135 -7.86 6.27 -12.96
CA ALA A 135 -8.19 7.70 -12.84
C ALA A 135 -7.68 8.32 -11.52
N PHE A 136 -7.53 7.53 -10.45
CA PHE A 136 -6.83 7.98 -9.23
C PHE A 136 -5.32 7.96 -9.42
N GLU A 137 -4.77 6.93 -10.06
CA GLU A 137 -3.33 6.81 -10.33
C GLU A 137 -2.79 7.97 -11.20
N SER A 138 -3.56 8.38 -12.20
CA SER A 138 -3.20 9.48 -13.13
C SER A 138 -3.44 10.88 -12.56
N GLY A 139 -4.12 11.02 -11.42
CA GLY A 139 -4.44 12.32 -10.83
C GLY A 139 -5.66 13.03 -11.43
N GLU A 140 -6.43 12.34 -12.29
CA GLU A 140 -7.65 12.85 -12.90
C GLU A 140 -8.70 13.18 -11.83
N VAL A 141 -8.90 12.25 -10.88
CA VAL A 141 -9.89 12.40 -9.81
C VAL A 141 -9.45 13.48 -8.82
N LYS A 142 -10.30 14.49 -8.59
CA LYS A 142 -10.05 15.51 -7.58
C LYS A 142 -10.47 15.04 -6.19
N MET A 143 -9.63 15.24 -5.19
CA MET A 143 -9.88 15.00 -3.77
C MET A 143 -9.63 16.28 -2.96
N ASN A 144 -10.23 16.38 -1.77
CA ASN A 144 -10.10 17.58 -0.93
C ASN A 144 -8.90 17.43 0.01
N GLY A 145 -7.92 18.34 -0.06
CA GLY A 145 -6.80 18.36 0.89
C GLY A 145 -5.66 17.36 0.62
N VAL A 146 -5.82 16.48 -0.37
CA VAL A 146 -4.79 15.55 -0.85
C VAL A 146 -5.01 15.25 -2.33
N ALA A 147 -3.94 14.96 -3.08
CA ALA A 147 -4.05 14.48 -4.46
C ALA A 147 -4.51 13.01 -4.49
N SER A 148 -5.29 12.63 -5.50
CA SER A 148 -5.74 11.24 -5.69
C SER A 148 -4.58 10.27 -5.91
N VAL A 149 -3.54 10.70 -6.61
CA VAL A 149 -2.29 9.92 -6.80
C VAL A 149 -1.65 9.54 -5.46
N THR A 150 -1.68 10.44 -4.48
CA THR A 150 -1.14 10.17 -3.14
C THR A 150 -1.94 9.08 -2.43
N PHE A 151 -3.28 9.15 -2.48
CA PHE A 151 -4.13 8.10 -1.94
C PHE A 151 -3.89 6.77 -2.66
N PHE A 152 -3.88 6.76 -3.99
CA PHE A 152 -3.66 5.54 -4.77
C PHE A 152 -2.28 4.91 -4.51
N SER A 153 -1.23 5.73 -4.45
CA SER A 153 0.13 5.26 -4.12
C SER A 153 0.18 4.62 -2.73
N LEU A 154 -0.51 5.21 -1.75
CA LEU A 154 -0.58 4.67 -0.39
C LEU A 154 -1.39 3.36 -0.34
N LEU A 155 -2.51 3.30 -1.05
CA LEU A 155 -3.31 2.07 -1.20
C LEU A 155 -2.47 0.96 -1.84
N LYS A 156 -1.77 1.24 -2.95
CA LYS A 156 -0.88 0.29 -3.61
C LYS A 156 0.24 -0.18 -2.69
N GLN A 157 0.95 0.75 -2.05
CA GLN A 157 2.04 0.43 -1.13
C GLN A 157 1.56 -0.52 -0.02
N THR A 158 0.48 -0.15 0.67
CA THR A 158 -0.04 -0.97 1.78
C THR A 158 -0.64 -2.30 1.33
N THR A 159 -1.12 -2.39 0.08
CA THR A 159 -1.56 -3.66 -0.51
C THR A 159 -0.39 -4.62 -0.62
N ILE A 160 0.73 -4.16 -1.17
CA ILE A 160 1.95 -4.96 -1.31
C ILE A 160 2.56 -5.28 0.06
N GLU A 161 2.57 -4.33 0.99
CA GLU A 161 3.01 -4.58 2.37
C GLU A 161 2.13 -5.64 3.04
N GLY A 162 0.81 -5.56 2.91
CA GLY A 162 -0.10 -6.56 3.48
C GLY A 162 0.06 -7.94 2.87
N ALA A 163 0.45 -8.03 1.59
CA ALA A 163 0.66 -9.30 0.90
C ALA A 163 1.95 -10.02 1.33
N TYR A 164 3.00 -9.26 1.70
CA TYR A 164 4.34 -9.80 1.94
C TYR A 164 4.93 -9.53 3.33
N ALA A 165 4.28 -8.74 4.18
CA ALA A 165 4.70 -8.59 5.57
C ALA A 165 4.54 -9.90 6.35
N ASP A 166 5.16 -9.97 7.53
CA ASP A 166 4.96 -11.10 8.43
C ASP A 166 3.48 -11.21 8.85
N PRO A 167 2.89 -12.42 8.87
CA PRO A 167 1.49 -12.61 9.24
C PRO A 167 1.10 -12.06 10.62
N VAL A 168 2.06 -11.86 11.53
CA VAL A 168 1.82 -11.20 12.84
C VAL A 168 1.20 -9.81 12.70
N TYR A 169 1.40 -9.13 11.57
CA TYR A 169 0.83 -7.81 11.29
C TYR A 169 -0.60 -7.86 10.76
N GLY A 170 -1.15 -9.05 10.48
CA GLY A 170 -2.57 -9.24 10.12
C GLY A 170 -2.85 -9.35 8.61
N GLY A 171 -1.82 -9.49 7.79
CA GLY A 171 -1.93 -9.83 6.36
C GLY A 171 -1.16 -11.12 6.07
N ASN A 172 -0.85 -11.38 4.80
CA ASN A 172 -0.10 -12.55 4.35
C ASN A 172 -0.53 -13.85 5.05
N LYS A 173 -1.85 -14.10 5.09
CA LYS A 173 -2.43 -15.23 5.82
C LYS A 173 -1.71 -16.54 5.50
N HIS A 174 -1.39 -17.32 6.54
CA HIS A 174 -0.66 -18.60 6.43
C HIS A 174 0.67 -18.52 5.64
N MET A 175 1.28 -17.33 5.57
CA MET A 175 2.49 -17.06 4.80
C MET A 175 2.32 -17.40 3.30
N LEU A 176 1.10 -17.31 2.76
CA LEU A 176 0.84 -17.71 1.37
C LEU A 176 1.60 -16.84 0.37
N GLY A 177 1.74 -15.54 0.63
CA GLY A 177 2.57 -14.64 -0.20
C GLY A 177 4.05 -15.02 -0.14
N TRP A 178 4.53 -15.48 1.01
CA TRP A 178 5.90 -16.00 1.14
C TRP A 178 6.09 -17.34 0.45
N LYS A 179 5.12 -18.25 0.57
CA LYS A 179 5.13 -19.55 -0.14
C LYS A 179 5.17 -19.35 -1.65
N MET A 180 4.39 -18.40 -2.16
CA MET A 180 4.41 -18.02 -3.57
C MET A 180 5.78 -17.51 -4.04
N LYS A 181 6.53 -16.80 -3.17
CA LYS A 181 7.89 -16.32 -3.47
C LYS A 181 9.00 -17.28 -3.06
N GLU A 182 8.64 -18.46 -2.56
CA GLU A 182 9.57 -19.40 -1.90
C GLU A 182 10.43 -18.74 -0.81
N TYR A 183 9.94 -17.64 -0.22
CA TYR A 183 10.64 -16.93 0.84
C TYR A 183 10.47 -17.70 2.14
N PRO A 184 11.56 -18.11 2.82
CA PRO A 184 11.46 -18.98 3.99
C PRO A 184 11.11 -18.25 5.28
N GLY A 185 10.87 -16.93 5.23
CA GLY A 185 10.72 -16.09 6.42
C GLY A 185 12.07 -15.60 6.98
N PRO A 186 12.05 -14.75 8.03
CA PRO A 186 13.25 -14.21 8.65
C PRO A 186 14.09 -15.33 9.28
N ARG A 187 15.42 -15.27 9.09
CA ARG A 187 16.39 -16.22 9.65
C ARG A 187 17.48 -15.48 10.41
N MET A 188 17.96 -16.08 11.50
CA MET A 188 19.10 -15.55 12.26
C MET A 188 20.40 -15.58 11.45
N GLY A 189 20.56 -16.55 10.54
CA GLY A 189 21.71 -16.67 9.66
C GLY A 189 21.63 -17.91 8.77
N TYR A 190 22.54 -18.00 7.80
CA TYR A 190 22.69 -19.12 6.87
C TYR A 190 24.07 -19.80 6.99
N THR A 191 24.80 -19.53 8.08
CA THR A 191 26.21 -19.92 8.23
C THR A 191 26.46 -21.42 8.07
N ASN A 192 25.56 -22.27 8.55
CA ASN A 192 25.72 -23.73 8.50
C ASN A 192 25.29 -24.35 7.15
N GLU A 193 24.81 -23.52 6.22
CA GLU A 193 24.13 -23.98 5.01
C GLU A 193 24.67 -23.30 3.75
N ILE A 194 25.54 -22.29 3.91
CA ILE A 194 26.12 -21.53 2.81
C ILE A 194 27.13 -22.35 2.00
N GLU A 195 27.70 -23.40 2.61
CA GLU A 195 28.67 -24.30 1.97
C GLU A 195 28.02 -25.50 1.28
N GLU A 196 26.69 -25.67 1.43
CA GLU A 196 25.97 -26.78 0.81
C GLU A 196 25.88 -26.60 -0.71
N GLU A 197 26.32 -27.60 -1.46
CA GLU A 197 26.29 -27.57 -2.94
C GLU A 197 24.87 -27.71 -3.50
N SER A 198 23.92 -28.18 -2.69
CA SER A 198 22.53 -28.42 -3.10
C SER A 198 21.56 -27.39 -2.54
N PHE A 199 20.50 -27.08 -3.30
CA PHE A 199 19.48 -26.13 -2.86
C PHE A 199 18.67 -26.70 -1.69
N ILE A 200 18.72 -26.03 -0.54
CA ILE A 200 18.01 -26.43 0.67
C ILE A 200 16.63 -25.78 0.70
N LYS A 201 15.57 -26.60 0.51
CA LYS A 201 14.19 -26.13 0.66
C LYS A 201 13.84 -25.95 2.14
N LYS A 202 13.62 -24.70 2.55
CA LYS A 202 13.25 -24.34 3.93
C LYS A 202 11.74 -24.24 4.12
N LYS A 203 11.27 -24.69 5.29
CA LYS A 203 9.89 -24.47 5.74
C LYS A 203 9.70 -23.02 6.15
N GLN A 204 8.65 -22.35 5.68
CA GLN A 204 8.30 -20.98 6.08
C GLN A 204 8.07 -20.87 7.59
N LEU A 205 8.74 -19.92 8.24
CA LEU A 205 8.56 -19.56 9.65
C LEU A 205 8.28 -18.06 9.79
N SER A 206 7.25 -17.70 10.55
CA SER A 206 6.93 -16.33 10.96
C SER A 206 7.73 -15.96 12.21
N LEU A 207 7.87 -14.66 12.47
CA LEU A 207 8.39 -14.13 13.74
C LEU A 207 7.68 -14.72 14.96
N ARG A 208 6.39 -15.06 14.84
CA ARG A 208 5.63 -15.70 15.94
C ARG A 208 6.18 -17.08 16.31
N ASP A 209 6.73 -17.82 15.36
CA ASP A 209 7.29 -19.16 15.58
C ASP A 209 8.61 -19.12 16.38
N TYR A 210 9.22 -17.94 16.52
CA TYR A 210 10.42 -17.72 17.33
C TYR A 210 10.13 -17.28 18.76
N GLN A 211 8.85 -16.99 19.08
CA GLN A 211 8.42 -16.48 20.38
C GLN A 211 7.71 -17.52 21.25
N SER A 212 7.49 -18.73 20.71
CA SER A 212 6.92 -19.90 21.40
C SER A 212 8.01 -20.78 22.00
#